data_AF-A0A922VN85-F1
#
_entry.id   AF-A0A922VN85-F1
#
_cell.length_a   1.000
_cell.length_b   1.000
_cell.length_c   1.000
_cell.angle_alpha   90.00
_cell.angle_beta   90.00
_cell.angle_gamma   90.00
#
_symmetry.space_group_name_H-M   'P 1'
#
loop_
_entity.id
_entity.type
_entity.pdbx_description
1 polymer ?
#
loop_
_entity_poly.entity_id
_entity_poly.type
_entity_poly.pdbx_seq_one_letter_code
_entity_poly.pdbx_strand_id
1 'polypeptide(L)'
;MNRTVIIGAIVVLLAAGGYYQFSYKPAQEAAMVAEAEKKAAEEAAAAEAAAAEAAAKAAEEAAAAEAAAAEAAAAAATAAALDPATFNADSVVALIDGSTLDDATKTTLKTAVEAAKANPALVADTIAQVKTALGM
;
A
#
# COMPACT_ATOMS: atom_id res chain seq x y z
N MET A 1 -6.39 20.02 -82.57
CA MET A 1 -6.84 19.36 -81.33
C MET A 1 -8.36 19.34 -81.35
N ASN A 2 -8.96 18.17 -81.56
CA ASN A 2 -10.40 18.08 -81.84
C ASN A 2 -11.18 18.40 -80.57
N ARG A 3 -12.18 19.28 -80.65
CA ARG A 3 -12.99 19.69 -79.48
C ARG A 3 -13.53 18.49 -78.70
N THR A 4 -13.88 17.40 -79.39
CA THR A 4 -14.32 16.13 -78.79
C THR A 4 -13.24 15.45 -77.93
N VAL A 5 -11.96 15.58 -78.30
CA VAL A 5 -10.82 15.03 -77.54
C VAL A 5 -10.51 15.87 -76.31
N ILE A 6 -10.68 17.19 -76.39
CA ILE A 6 -10.50 18.12 -75.26
C ILE A 6 -11.60 17.91 -74.20
N ILE A 7 -12.85 17.75 -74.63
CA ILE A 7 -13.99 17.49 -73.74
C ILE A 7 -13.87 16.12 -73.06
N GLY A 8 -13.43 15.09 -73.79
CA GLY A 8 -13.17 13.77 -73.22
C GLY A 8 -12.09 13.77 -72.14
N ALA A 9 -11.00 14.52 -72.33
CA ALA A 9 -9.91 14.64 -71.34
C ALA A 9 -10.34 15.38 -70.05
N ILE A 10 -11.20 16.40 -70.18
CA ILE A 10 -11.73 17.17 -69.04
C ILE A 10 -12.70 16.30 -68.21
N VAL A 11 -13.52 15.47 -68.86
CA VAL A 11 -14.46 14.58 -68.17
C VAL A 11 -13.72 13.46 -67.42
N VAL A 12 -12.63 12.92 -67.97
CA VAL A 12 -11.80 11.93 -67.28
C VAL A 12 -11.04 12.55 -66.10
N LEU A 13 -10.57 13.80 -66.22
CA LEU A 13 -9.96 14.52 -65.09
C LEU A 13 -10.96 14.90 -63.99
N LEU A 14 -12.21 15.22 -64.35
CA LEU A 14 -13.29 15.48 -63.38
C LEU A 14 -13.79 14.19 -62.73
N ALA A 15 -13.83 13.07 -63.45
CA ALA A 15 -14.16 11.76 -62.89
C ALA A 15 -13.04 11.23 -61.98
N ALA A 16 -11.77 11.42 -62.35
CA ALA A 16 -10.63 11.07 -61.50
C ALA A 16 -10.52 11.99 -60.26
N GLY A 17 -10.75 13.30 -60.42
CA GLY A 17 -10.82 14.26 -59.31
C GLY A 17 -12.02 14.03 -58.38
N GLY A 18 -13.17 13.64 -58.95
CA GLY A 18 -14.38 13.26 -58.21
C GLY A 18 -14.22 11.94 -57.44
N TYR A 19 -13.56 10.93 -58.03
CA TYR A 19 -13.27 9.67 -57.35
C TYR A 19 -12.28 9.85 -56.18
N TYR A 20 -11.29 10.74 -56.33
CA TYR A 20 -10.34 11.05 -55.26
C TYR A 20 -11.00 11.81 -54.08
N GLN A 21 -11.90 12.75 -54.36
CA GLN A 21 -12.61 13.50 -53.32
C GLN A 21 -13.75 12.71 -52.66
N PHE A 22 -14.44 11.83 -53.38
CA PHE A 22 -15.63 11.12 -52.88
C PHE A 22 -15.32 9.75 -52.26
N SER A 23 -14.24 9.08 -52.68
CA SER A 23 -13.86 7.76 -52.12
C SER A 23 -12.71 7.82 -51.11
N TYR A 24 -11.78 8.78 -51.21
CA TYR A 24 -10.58 8.83 -50.36
C TYR A 24 -10.74 9.72 -49.12
N LYS A 25 -11.46 10.83 -49.24
CA LYS A 25 -11.65 11.82 -48.16
C LYS A 25 -12.52 11.31 -46.98
N PRO A 26 -13.70 10.70 -47.20
CA PRO A 26 -14.48 10.14 -46.10
C PRO A 26 -13.80 8.92 -45.45
N ALA A 27 -13.03 8.14 -46.20
CA ALA A 27 -12.25 7.03 -45.64
C ALA A 27 -11.10 7.51 -44.75
N GLN A 28 -10.44 8.61 -45.10
CA GLN A 28 -9.37 9.21 -44.29
C GLN A 28 -9.93 9.96 -43.06
N GLU A 29 -11.07 10.66 -43.21
CA GLU A 29 -11.77 11.27 -42.07
C GLU A 29 -12.30 10.21 -41.10
N ALA A 30 -12.89 9.12 -41.59
CA ALA A 30 -13.30 7.99 -40.75
C ALA A 30 -12.11 7.30 -40.06
N ALA A 31 -10.98 7.16 -40.75
CA ALA A 31 -9.75 6.63 -40.16
C ALA A 31 -9.18 7.57 -39.08
N MET A 32 -9.21 8.89 -39.28
CA MET A 32 -8.78 9.86 -38.27
C MET A 32 -9.71 9.90 -37.05
N VAL A 33 -11.02 9.80 -37.26
CA VAL A 33 -11.99 9.70 -36.15
C VAL A 33 -11.78 8.41 -35.37
N ALA A 34 -11.61 7.27 -36.04
CA ALA A 34 -11.33 6.00 -35.36
C ALA A 34 -9.99 6.01 -34.59
N GLU A 35 -8.96 6.66 -35.12
CA GLU A 35 -7.68 6.83 -34.42
C GLU A 35 -7.80 7.77 -33.21
N ALA A 36 -8.60 8.85 -33.33
CA ALA A 36 -8.89 9.76 -32.23
C ALA A 36 -9.71 9.07 -31.11
N GLU A 37 -10.72 8.27 -31.47
CA GLU A 37 -11.49 7.46 -30.53
C GLU A 37 -10.62 6.41 -29.83
N LYS A 38 -9.69 5.77 -30.55
CA LYS A 38 -8.73 4.84 -29.96
C LYS A 38 -7.79 5.53 -28.96
N LYS A 39 -7.26 6.71 -29.31
CA LYS A 39 -6.41 7.50 -28.40
C LYS A 39 -7.18 7.95 -27.16
N ALA A 40 -8.43 8.40 -27.31
CA ALA A 40 -9.28 8.77 -26.18
C ALA A 40 -9.58 7.57 -25.27
N ALA A 41 -9.81 6.38 -25.85
CA ALA A 41 -10.00 5.15 -25.07
C ALA A 41 -8.72 4.70 -24.35
N GLU A 42 -7.55 4.84 -24.98
CA GLU A 42 -6.24 4.57 -24.37
C GLU A 42 -5.94 5.53 -23.22
N GLU A 43 -6.21 6.83 -23.37
CA GLU A 43 -6.06 7.83 -22.31
C GLU A 43 -7.02 7.57 -21.14
N ALA A 44 -8.27 7.20 -21.42
CA ALA A 44 -9.24 6.83 -20.38
C ALA A 44 -8.79 5.58 -19.60
N ALA A 45 -8.30 4.55 -20.30
CA ALA A 45 -7.75 3.35 -19.66
C ALA A 45 -6.50 3.65 -18.82
N ALA A 46 -5.61 4.54 -19.30
CA ALA A 46 -4.44 4.98 -18.56
C ALA A 46 -4.82 5.77 -17.29
N ALA A 47 -5.84 6.64 -17.37
CA ALA A 47 -6.35 7.38 -16.22
C ALA A 47 -6.99 6.45 -15.17
N GLU A 48 -7.76 5.45 -15.60
CA GLU A 48 -8.34 4.44 -14.70
C GLU A 48 -7.27 3.60 -14.03
N ALA A 49 -6.24 3.16 -14.78
CA ALA A 49 -5.10 2.44 -14.21
C ALA A 49 -4.34 3.28 -13.18
N ALA A 50 -4.10 4.56 -13.45
CA ALA A 50 -3.44 5.47 -12.51
C ALA A 50 -4.27 5.70 -11.24
N ALA A 51 -5.60 5.83 -11.36
CA ALA A 51 -6.50 5.95 -10.23
C ALA A 51 -6.53 4.66 -9.38
N ALA A 52 -6.52 3.49 -10.02
CA ALA A 52 -6.44 2.20 -9.34
C ALA A 52 -5.10 2.03 -8.60
N GLU A 53 -3.98 2.42 -9.21
CA GLU A 53 -2.67 2.38 -8.56
C GLU A 53 -2.60 3.34 -7.35
N ALA A 54 -3.13 4.55 -7.48
CA ALA A 54 -3.20 5.51 -6.38
C ALA A 54 -4.06 4.99 -5.22
N ALA A 55 -5.20 4.37 -5.52
CA ALA A 55 -6.06 3.75 -4.51
C ALA A 55 -5.37 2.57 -3.81
N ALA A 56 -4.64 1.73 -4.56
CA ALA A 56 -3.88 0.62 -4.00
C ALA A 56 -2.77 1.10 -3.05
N LYS A 57 -2.00 2.12 -3.45
CA LYS A 57 -0.96 2.72 -2.59
C LYS A 57 -1.54 3.33 -1.31
N ALA A 58 -2.66 4.05 -1.41
CA ALA A 58 -3.33 4.62 -0.25
C ALA A 58 -3.81 3.53 0.74
N ALA A 59 -4.29 2.39 0.22
CA ALA A 59 -4.68 1.25 1.06
C ALA A 59 -3.47 0.58 1.74
N GLU A 60 -2.35 0.43 1.03
CA GLU A 60 -1.10 -0.11 1.59
C GLU A 60 -0.53 0.79 2.69
N GLU A 61 -0.49 2.12 2.46
CA GLU A 61 -0.05 3.10 3.46
C GLU A 61 -0.94 3.09 4.71
N ALA A 62 -2.26 2.98 4.54
CA ALA A 62 -3.20 2.88 5.65
C ALA A 62 -2.96 1.59 6.47
N ALA A 63 -2.76 0.45 5.80
CA ALA A 63 -2.46 -0.81 6.47
C ALA A 63 -1.11 -0.77 7.22
N ALA A 64 -0.09 -0.15 6.62
CA ALA A 64 1.20 0.05 7.27
C ALA A 64 1.11 0.96 8.50
N ALA A 65 0.33 2.04 8.43
CA ALA A 65 0.09 2.93 9.55
C ALA A 65 -0.67 2.24 10.70
N GLU A 66 -1.66 1.40 10.37
CA GLU A 66 -2.39 0.61 11.37
C GLU A 66 -1.49 -0.43 12.06
N ALA A 67 -0.64 -1.14 11.29
CA ALA A 67 0.33 -2.07 11.84
C ALA A 67 1.33 -1.38 12.78
N ALA A 68 1.86 -0.22 12.39
CA ALA A 68 2.75 0.58 13.22
C ALA A 68 2.07 1.08 14.51
N ALA A 69 0.80 1.49 14.43
CA ALA A 69 0.03 1.90 15.59
C ALA A 69 -0.22 0.72 16.55
N ALA A 70 -0.52 -0.47 16.02
CA ALA A 70 -0.69 -1.68 16.82
C ALA A 70 0.61 -2.10 17.51
N GLU A 71 1.75 -2.03 16.83
CA GLU A 71 3.06 -2.32 17.40
C GLU A 71 3.42 -1.31 18.50
N ALA A 72 3.20 -0.01 18.27
CA ALA A 72 3.42 1.03 19.27
C ALA A 72 2.52 0.82 20.51
N ALA A 73 1.25 0.44 20.32
CA ALA A 73 0.34 0.13 21.42
C ALA A 73 0.80 -1.10 22.22
N ALA A 74 1.29 -2.15 21.55
CA ALA A 74 1.84 -3.34 22.21
C ALA A 74 3.11 -3.03 23.00
N ALA A 75 4.01 -2.21 22.44
CA ALA A 75 5.20 -1.74 23.12
C ALA A 75 4.85 -0.91 24.37
N ALA A 76 3.90 0.01 24.26
CA ALA A 76 3.42 0.82 25.39
C ALA A 76 2.78 -0.04 26.49
N ALA A 77 1.97 -1.03 26.12
CA ALA A 77 1.37 -1.97 27.08
C ALA A 77 2.45 -2.79 27.81
N THR A 78 3.49 -3.24 27.10
CA THR A 78 4.62 -3.95 27.69
C THR A 78 5.40 -3.04 28.64
N ALA A 79 5.66 -1.79 28.26
CA ALA A 79 6.33 -0.82 29.11
C ALA A 79 5.54 -0.52 30.40
N ALA A 80 4.21 -0.37 30.29
CA ALA A 80 3.33 -0.16 31.45
C ALA A 80 3.28 -1.39 32.37
N ALA A 81 3.29 -2.60 31.82
CA ALA A 81 3.36 -3.83 32.61
C ALA A 81 4.69 -3.97 33.38
N LEU A 82 5.75 -3.34 32.89
CA LEU A 82 7.08 -3.28 33.52
C LEU A 82 7.34 -1.92 34.20
N ASP A 83 6.30 -1.19 34.57
CA ASP A 83 6.41 0.01 35.40
C ASP A 83 6.27 -0.38 36.89
N PRO A 84 7.26 -0.08 37.75
CA PRO A 84 7.14 -0.34 39.18
C PRO A 84 5.98 0.41 39.86
N ALA A 85 5.53 1.55 39.33
CA ALA A 85 4.41 2.32 39.89
C ALA A 85 3.06 1.62 39.71
N THR A 86 2.90 0.84 38.63
CA THR A 86 1.69 0.09 38.31
C THR A 86 1.91 -1.43 38.42
N PHE A 87 2.85 -1.83 39.28
CA PHE A 87 3.29 -3.21 39.41
C PHE A 87 2.13 -4.19 39.56
N ASN A 88 2.09 -5.18 38.68
CA ASN A 88 1.17 -6.31 38.73
C ASN A 88 1.99 -7.60 38.55
N ALA A 89 2.07 -8.38 39.62
CA ALA A 89 2.84 -9.62 39.63
C ALA A 89 2.37 -10.61 38.55
N ASP A 90 1.06 -10.77 38.35
CA ASP A 90 0.51 -11.71 37.37
C ASP A 90 0.88 -11.30 35.93
N SER A 91 0.83 -10.00 35.63
CA SER A 91 1.25 -9.46 34.32
C SER A 91 2.73 -9.67 34.06
N VAL A 92 3.59 -9.44 35.06
CA VAL A 92 5.05 -9.63 34.93
C VAL A 92 5.38 -11.12 34.79
N VAL A 93 4.71 -12.00 35.54
CA VAL A 93 4.85 -13.46 35.41
C VAL A 93 4.44 -13.92 34.00
N ALA A 94 3.32 -13.42 33.46
CA ALA A 94 2.89 -13.75 32.11
C ALA A 94 3.91 -13.31 31.03
N LEU A 95 4.53 -12.13 31.19
CA LEU A 95 5.62 -11.67 30.31
C LEU A 95 6.86 -12.57 30.41
N ILE A 96 7.24 -12.98 31.62
CA ILE A 96 8.34 -13.93 31.83
C ILE A 96 8.03 -15.27 31.17
N ASP A 97 6.80 -15.76 31.29
CA ASP A 97 6.36 -17.02 30.67
C ASP A 97 6.41 -16.99 29.15
N GLY A 98 5.92 -15.91 28.56
CA GLY A 98 5.95 -15.69 27.10
C GLY A 98 7.34 -15.41 26.53
N SER A 99 8.35 -15.14 27.37
CA SER A 99 9.70 -14.83 26.90
C SER A 99 10.45 -16.05 26.35
N THR A 100 11.53 -15.80 25.60
CA THR A 100 12.44 -16.84 25.08
C THR A 100 13.54 -17.22 26.08
N LEU A 101 13.42 -16.81 27.34
CA LEU A 101 14.35 -17.18 28.40
C LEU A 101 14.28 -18.69 28.68
N ASP A 102 15.37 -19.25 29.19
CA ASP A 102 15.37 -20.64 29.65
C ASP A 102 14.53 -20.81 30.92
N ASP A 103 14.07 -22.04 31.17
CA ASP A 103 13.16 -22.35 32.28
C ASP A 103 13.75 -22.06 33.67
N ALA A 104 15.07 -22.19 33.84
CA ALA A 104 15.72 -21.91 35.11
C ALA A 104 15.74 -20.39 35.39
N THR A 105 16.02 -19.58 34.37
CA THR A 105 15.93 -18.11 34.46
C THR A 105 14.48 -17.67 34.71
N LYS A 106 13.49 -18.22 33.98
CA LYS A 106 12.07 -17.91 34.22
C LYS A 106 11.65 -18.21 35.65
N THR A 107 11.99 -19.40 36.17
CA THR A 107 11.67 -19.81 37.54
C THR A 107 12.28 -18.86 38.58
N THR A 108 13.54 -18.45 38.36
CA THR A 108 14.26 -17.51 39.24
C THR A 108 13.56 -16.15 39.26
N LEU A 109 13.23 -15.59 38.09
CA LEU A 109 12.56 -14.30 37.98
C LEU A 109 11.15 -14.32 38.60
N LYS A 110 10.36 -15.37 38.37
CA LYS A 110 9.04 -15.51 39.00
C LYS A 110 9.12 -15.54 40.53
N THR A 111 10.12 -16.22 41.08
CA THR A 111 10.34 -16.24 42.53
C THR A 111 10.65 -14.84 43.06
N ALA A 112 11.44 -14.05 42.33
CA ALA A 112 11.70 -12.65 42.68
C ALA A 112 10.43 -11.78 42.58
N VAL A 113 9.58 -11.99 41.56
CA VAL A 113 8.29 -11.29 41.40
C VAL A 113 7.33 -11.59 42.56
N GLU A 114 7.25 -12.84 43.02
CA GLU A 114 6.46 -13.20 44.21
C GLU A 114 7.03 -12.57 45.49
N ALA A 115 8.36 -12.47 45.62
CA ALA A 115 8.98 -11.75 46.74
C ALA A 115 8.67 -10.25 46.69
N ALA A 116 8.66 -9.64 45.51
CA ALA A 116 8.29 -8.24 45.31
C ALA A 116 6.80 -7.97 45.58
N LYS A 117 5.93 -8.94 45.30
CA LYS A 117 4.50 -8.90 45.66
C LYS A 117 4.30 -8.84 47.18
N ALA A 118 5.12 -9.57 47.95
CA ALA A 118 5.09 -9.54 49.40
C ALA A 118 5.80 -8.31 50.00
N ASN A 119 6.69 -7.66 49.25
CA ASN A 119 7.47 -6.51 49.71
C ASN A 119 7.59 -5.42 48.61
N PRO A 120 6.77 -4.36 48.69
CA PRO A 120 6.79 -3.26 47.72
C PRO A 120 8.15 -2.56 47.56
N ALA A 121 9.02 -2.60 48.58
CA ALA A 121 10.36 -2.00 48.49
C ALA A 121 11.27 -2.71 47.47
N LEU A 122 10.99 -3.98 47.15
CA LEU A 122 11.76 -4.78 46.19
C LEU A 122 11.25 -4.65 44.75
N VAL A 123 10.09 -4.01 44.53
CA VAL A 123 9.42 -3.94 43.22
C VAL A 123 10.31 -3.24 42.18
N ALA A 124 10.90 -2.10 42.53
CA ALA A 124 11.74 -1.35 41.60
C ALA A 124 12.96 -2.17 41.13
N ASP A 125 13.67 -2.80 42.06
CA ASP A 125 14.84 -3.62 41.78
C ASP A 125 14.48 -4.90 41.01
N THR A 126 13.37 -5.54 41.36
CA THR A 126 12.88 -6.75 40.69
C THR A 126 12.47 -6.45 39.25
N ILE A 127 11.78 -5.34 39.01
CA ILE A 127 11.41 -4.91 37.65
C ILE A 127 12.66 -4.57 36.83
N ALA A 128 13.68 -3.94 37.42
CA ALA A 128 14.95 -3.69 36.74
C ALA A 128 15.66 -5.00 36.35
N GLN A 129 15.63 -6.01 37.22
CA GLN A 129 16.16 -7.34 36.94
C GLN A 129 15.42 -8.03 35.78
N VAL A 130 14.08 -7.96 35.77
CA VAL A 130 13.26 -8.52 34.69
C VAL A 130 13.56 -7.83 33.36
N LYS A 131 13.66 -6.49 33.33
CA LYS A 131 14.04 -5.73 32.12
C LYS A 131 15.41 -6.16 31.58
N THR A 132 16.41 -6.25 32.47
CA THR A 132 17.76 -6.69 32.10
C THR A 132 17.76 -8.11 31.51
N ALA A 133 17.02 -9.03 32.12
CA ALA A 133 16.92 -10.40 31.62
C ALA A 133 16.22 -10.46 30.25
N LEU A 134 15.20 -9.63 30.03
CA LEU A 134 14.48 -9.52 28.75
C LEU A 134 15.25 -8.71 27.68
N GLY A 135 16.39 -8.10 28.02
CA GLY A 135 17.21 -7.32 27.10
C GLY A 135 16.65 -5.95 26.74
N MET A 136 15.80 -5.38 27.60
CA MET A 136 15.25 -4.01 27.48
C MET A 136 16.08 -3.02 28.28
#